data_AF-A0A6L6XKG6-F1
#
_entry.id   AF-A0A6L6XKG6-F1
#
_cell.length_a   1.000
_cell.length_b   1.000
_cell.length_c   1.000
_cell.angle_alpha   90.00
_cell.angle_beta   90.00
_cell.angle_gamma   90.00
#
_symmetry.space_group_name_H-M   'P 1'
#
loop_
_entity.id
_entity.type
_entity.pdbx_description
1 polymer ?
#
loop_
_entity_poly.entity_id
_entity_poly.type
_entity_poly.pdbx_seq_one_letter_code
_entity_poly.pdbx_strand_id
1 'polypeptide(L)'
;MLRHAGLAGLLLLAGCSTLEAPAEPDPVAPAPTLSAVRATRLLDDLPRAPRAWGGPSYDRDAFGTPWADTDGNGCNQRDDVLLRDAVTGSTTVAQQGGCGHDVLAGEWLDPYTGRDLALDDLKDPGQAQAVQIDHVVPLAEAWRSGAAGWSAARRRSFANDLPGLLAVDGPTNAAKSDDDPAAWRPRAAYQCAYATRWIAVKSAWSLAVDPSEVAALEDMLGRC
;
A
#
# COMPACT_ATOMS: atom_id res chain seq x y z
N MET A 1 -83.20 26.94 -16.80
CA MET A 1 -82.14 27.96 -16.85
C MET A 1 -80.93 27.44 -16.10
N LEU A 2 -79.75 27.57 -16.73
CA LEU A 2 -78.41 27.18 -16.29
C LEU A 2 -78.15 27.54 -14.81
N ARG A 3 -77.32 26.82 -14.06
CA ARG A 3 -75.85 26.95 -14.13
C ARG A 3 -75.12 25.78 -13.46
N HIS A 4 -73.99 25.46 -14.07
CA HIS A 4 -73.00 24.47 -13.70
C HIS A 4 -72.12 24.99 -12.55
N ALA A 5 -71.61 24.09 -11.70
CA ALA A 5 -70.42 24.36 -10.89
C ALA A 5 -69.59 23.07 -10.82
N GLY A 6 -68.42 23.10 -11.47
CA GLY A 6 -67.50 21.98 -11.58
C GLY A 6 -66.64 21.80 -10.32
N LEU A 7 -66.35 20.55 -9.98
CA LEU A 7 -65.28 20.18 -9.07
C LEU A 7 -63.98 20.08 -9.87
N ALA A 8 -63.00 20.93 -9.55
CA ALA A 8 -61.62 20.75 -9.98
C ALA A 8 -60.88 19.93 -8.91
N GLY A 9 -60.52 18.68 -9.26
CA GLY A 9 -59.67 17.84 -8.44
C GLY A 9 -58.20 18.25 -8.60
N LEU A 10 -57.56 18.64 -7.52
CA LEU A 10 -56.13 18.97 -7.48
C LEU A 10 -55.34 17.66 -7.27
N LEU A 11 -54.65 17.19 -8.32
CA LEU A 11 -53.76 16.03 -8.27
C LEU A 11 -52.37 16.49 -7.83
N LEU A 12 -51.98 16.21 -6.58
CA LEU A 12 -50.63 16.47 -6.07
C LEU A 12 -49.71 15.31 -6.46
N LEU A 13 -48.83 15.56 -7.43
CA LEU A 13 -47.73 14.67 -7.79
C LEU A 13 -46.62 14.80 -6.73
N ALA A 14 -46.51 13.81 -5.84
CA ALA A 14 -45.37 13.68 -4.94
C ALA A 14 -44.14 13.19 -5.73
N GLY A 15 -43.20 14.09 -6.00
CA GLY A 15 -41.89 13.73 -6.54
C GLY A 15 -41.03 13.09 -5.47
N CYS A 16 -40.73 11.79 -5.59
CA CYS A 16 -39.64 11.16 -4.86
C CYS A 16 -38.32 11.61 -5.48
N SER A 17 -37.69 12.62 -4.89
CA SER A 17 -36.26 12.86 -5.10
C SER A 17 -35.49 11.86 -4.25
N THR A 18 -34.89 10.86 -4.88
CA THR A 18 -33.84 10.05 -4.25
C THR A 18 -32.66 10.97 -3.99
N LEU A 19 -32.47 11.35 -2.71
CA LEU A 19 -31.24 11.97 -2.25
C LEU A 19 -30.14 10.92 -2.37
N GLU A 20 -29.33 11.01 -3.42
CA GLU A 20 -28.08 10.25 -3.53
C GLU A 20 -27.19 10.67 -2.35
N ALA A 21 -26.91 9.74 -1.44
CA ALA A 21 -25.97 9.99 -0.36
C ALA A 21 -24.56 10.22 -0.96
N PRO A 22 -23.76 11.15 -0.41
CA PRO A 22 -22.37 11.28 -0.83
C PRO A 22 -21.65 9.94 -0.60
N ALA A 23 -20.90 9.48 -1.61
CA ALA A 23 -20.08 8.28 -1.50
C ALA A 23 -19.12 8.42 -0.30
N GLU A 24 -19.16 7.46 0.62
CA GLU A 24 -18.16 7.39 1.69
C GLU A 24 -16.78 7.17 1.05
N PRO A 25 -15.72 7.82 1.55
CA PRO A 25 -14.38 7.57 1.03
C PRO A 25 -14.02 6.09 1.25
N ASP A 26 -13.51 5.44 0.21
CA ASP A 26 -12.97 4.07 0.29
C ASP A 26 -12.06 3.95 1.52
N PRO A 27 -12.14 2.86 2.32
CA PRO A 27 -11.23 2.66 3.44
C PRO A 27 -9.80 2.43 2.93
N VAL A 28 -9.05 3.51 2.74
CA VAL A 28 -7.64 3.42 2.36
C VAL A 28 -6.86 2.84 3.55
N ALA A 29 -6.18 1.71 3.36
CA ALA A 29 -5.19 1.19 4.30
C ALA A 29 -4.32 2.36 4.82
N PRO A 30 -4.01 2.45 6.13
CA PRO A 30 -3.50 3.66 6.75
C PRO A 30 -2.33 4.24 5.94
N ALA A 31 -2.61 5.33 5.21
CA ALA A 31 -1.65 6.03 4.39
C ALA A 31 -0.60 6.64 5.31
N PRO A 32 0.69 6.72 4.89
CA PRO A 32 1.67 7.40 5.69
C PRO A 32 1.38 8.89 5.79
N THR A 33 1.73 9.40 6.96
CA THR A 33 1.45 10.69 7.60
C THR A 33 2.07 11.92 6.92
N LEU A 34 2.55 11.80 5.67
CA LEU A 34 3.17 12.92 4.94
C LEU A 34 2.15 13.64 4.06
N SER A 35 1.99 14.94 4.27
CA SER A 35 1.28 15.78 3.31
C SER A 35 2.02 15.83 1.97
N ALA A 36 1.29 16.05 0.87
CA ALA A 36 1.88 16.19 -0.47
C ALA A 36 3.01 17.25 -0.51
N VAL A 37 2.83 18.37 0.20
CA VAL A 37 3.84 19.43 0.32
C VAL A 37 5.12 18.91 0.99
N ARG A 38 4.99 18.12 2.06
CA ARG A 38 6.16 17.57 2.76
C ARG A 38 6.82 16.49 1.92
N ALA A 39 6.05 15.65 1.22
CA ALA A 39 6.58 14.65 0.31
C ALA A 39 7.36 15.29 -0.85
N THR A 40 6.84 16.37 -1.44
CA THR A 40 7.54 17.12 -2.50
C THR A 40 8.90 17.61 -2.04
N ARG A 41 8.98 18.24 -0.85
CA ARG A 41 10.26 18.69 -0.29
C ARG A 41 11.24 17.54 -0.04
N LEU A 42 10.76 16.42 0.49
CA LEU A 42 11.61 15.25 0.68
C LEU A 42 12.10 14.70 -0.66
N LEU A 43 11.25 14.66 -1.69
CA LEU A 43 11.62 14.25 -3.04
C LEU A 43 12.68 15.17 -3.65
N ASP A 44 12.62 16.48 -3.38
CA ASP A 44 13.64 17.45 -3.80
C ASP A 44 15.01 17.17 -3.16
N ASP A 45 15.00 16.76 -1.88
CA ASP A 45 16.20 16.49 -1.07
C ASP A 45 16.78 15.08 -1.28
N LEU A 46 16.07 14.16 -1.95
CA LEU A 46 16.58 12.80 -2.18
C LEU A 46 17.86 12.82 -3.03
N PRO A 47 18.86 11.97 -2.72
CA PRO A 47 20.04 11.81 -3.56
C PRO A 47 19.63 11.49 -5.00
N ARG A 48 20.33 12.07 -5.98
CA ARG A 48 20.10 11.80 -7.40
C ARG A 48 21.11 10.77 -7.89
N ALA A 49 20.64 9.77 -8.60
CA ALA A 49 21.51 8.82 -9.31
C ALA A 49 20.91 8.51 -10.69
N PRO A 50 21.72 8.32 -11.74
CA PRO A 50 21.19 7.77 -12.97
C PRO A 50 20.66 6.37 -12.71
N ARG A 51 19.66 5.94 -13.50
CA ARG A 51 19.18 4.56 -13.50
C ARG A 51 20.34 3.61 -13.82
N ALA A 52 20.93 3.01 -12.80
CA ALA A 52 22.19 2.28 -12.92
C ALA A 52 21.95 0.88 -13.48
N TRP A 53 22.47 0.63 -14.68
CA TRP A 53 22.55 -0.70 -15.31
C TRP A 53 23.94 -1.34 -15.16
N GLY A 54 24.72 -0.95 -14.15
CA GLY A 54 26.14 -1.32 -14.02
C GLY A 54 26.68 -1.49 -12.60
N GLY A 55 25.80 -1.66 -11.61
CA GLY A 55 26.19 -2.00 -10.23
C GLY A 55 26.46 -3.50 -10.05
N PRO A 56 26.83 -3.94 -8.83
CA PRO A 56 26.90 -5.37 -8.53
C PRO A 56 25.53 -6.02 -8.77
N SER A 57 25.55 -7.25 -9.27
CA SER A 57 24.33 -8.05 -9.46
C SER A 57 23.52 -8.08 -8.16
N TYR A 58 22.20 -7.94 -8.30
CA TYR A 58 21.29 -8.02 -7.16
C TYR A 58 21.42 -9.37 -6.47
N ASP A 59 21.54 -9.33 -5.14
CA ASP A 59 21.52 -10.50 -4.26
C ASP A 59 20.42 -10.31 -3.22
N ARG A 60 19.36 -11.11 -3.33
CA ARG A 60 18.22 -11.08 -2.40
C ARG A 60 18.61 -11.57 -1.01
N ASP A 61 19.49 -12.57 -0.92
CA ASP A 61 19.86 -13.20 0.34
C ASP A 61 20.71 -12.26 1.20
N ALA A 62 21.32 -11.25 0.59
CA ALA A 62 22.04 -10.18 1.27
C ALA A 62 21.16 -9.31 2.20
N PHE A 63 19.83 -9.38 2.07
CA PHE A 63 18.87 -8.75 2.98
C PHE A 63 18.53 -9.61 4.21
N GLY A 64 19.06 -10.84 4.29
CA GLY A 64 18.88 -11.73 5.42
C GLY A 64 17.49 -12.37 5.47
N THR A 65 17.08 -12.77 6.67
CA THR A 65 15.83 -13.49 6.89
C THR A 65 14.62 -12.61 6.54
N PRO A 66 13.77 -13.03 5.59
CA PRO A 66 12.51 -12.34 5.31
C PRO A 66 11.60 -12.36 6.54
N TRP A 67 10.90 -11.24 6.77
CA TRP A 67 9.93 -11.06 7.85
C TRP A 67 10.50 -11.30 9.25
N ALA A 68 11.80 -11.08 9.45
CA ALA A 68 12.40 -11.19 10.76
C ALA A 68 11.69 -10.28 11.77
N ASP A 69 11.37 -10.82 12.95
CA ASP A 69 10.98 -10.04 14.12
C ASP A 69 12.12 -9.06 14.48
N THR A 70 11.96 -7.80 14.08
CA THR A 70 12.95 -6.73 14.30
C THR A 70 12.56 -5.79 15.43
N ASP A 71 11.33 -5.84 15.91
CA ASP A 71 10.83 -5.03 17.03
C ASP A 71 10.82 -5.81 18.36
N GLY A 72 11.01 -7.13 18.32
CA GLY A 72 11.11 -8.02 19.47
C GLY A 72 9.76 -8.33 20.10
N ASN A 73 8.66 -8.14 19.37
CA ASN A 73 7.32 -8.36 19.89
C ASN A 73 6.90 -9.84 19.92
N GLY A 74 7.72 -10.74 19.35
CA GLY A 74 7.50 -12.18 19.30
C GLY A 74 6.83 -12.67 18.02
N CYS A 75 6.27 -11.77 17.22
CA CYS A 75 5.68 -12.03 15.91
C CYS A 75 6.63 -11.63 14.79
N ASN A 76 6.50 -12.30 13.65
CA ASN A 76 7.26 -11.97 12.47
C ASN A 76 6.63 -10.74 11.79
N GLN A 77 7.41 -9.99 11.00
CA GLN A 77 6.89 -8.76 10.38
C GLN A 77 5.77 -8.98 9.38
N ARG A 78 5.59 -10.20 8.88
CA ARG A 78 4.44 -10.51 8.03
C ARG A 78 3.17 -10.53 8.86
N ASP A 79 3.15 -11.16 10.03
CA ASP A 79 1.99 -11.15 10.92
C ASP A 79 1.66 -9.74 11.41
N ASP A 80 2.67 -8.93 11.71
CA ASP A 80 2.49 -7.52 12.08
C ASP A 80 1.81 -6.71 10.97
N VAL A 81 2.26 -6.89 9.72
CA VAL A 81 1.65 -6.18 8.56
C VAL A 81 0.25 -6.72 8.26
N LEU A 82 0.05 -8.04 8.28
CA LEU A 82 -1.26 -8.66 8.06
C LEU A 82 -2.29 -8.14 9.07
N LEU A 83 -1.92 -8.10 10.36
CA LEU A 83 -2.81 -7.58 11.40
C LEU A 83 -3.06 -6.07 11.24
N ARG A 84 -2.01 -5.29 10.96
CA ARG A 84 -2.11 -3.83 10.81
C ARG A 84 -2.99 -3.40 9.65
N ASP A 85 -2.89 -4.10 8.52
CA ASP A 85 -3.53 -3.70 7.26
C ASP A 85 -4.91 -4.36 7.04
N ALA A 86 -5.31 -5.30 7.92
CA ALA A 86 -6.62 -5.92 7.83
C ALA A 86 -7.75 -4.92 8.11
N VAL A 87 -8.92 -5.20 7.54
CA VAL A 87 -10.18 -4.55 7.91
C VAL A 87 -10.37 -4.78 9.42
N THR A 88 -10.63 -3.69 10.15
CA THR A 88 -10.69 -3.71 11.61
C THR A 88 -11.73 -4.73 12.10
N GLY A 89 -11.28 -5.69 12.90
CA GLY A 89 -12.13 -6.73 13.49
C GLY A 89 -12.43 -7.93 12.59
N SER A 90 -11.84 -8.00 11.39
CA SER A 90 -12.03 -9.13 10.46
C SER A 90 -11.09 -10.32 10.74
N THR A 91 -9.98 -10.09 11.44
CA THR A 91 -8.93 -11.10 11.58
C THR A 91 -9.27 -12.20 12.58
N THR A 92 -8.98 -13.44 12.21
CA THR A 92 -8.82 -14.55 13.17
C THR A 92 -7.35 -14.71 13.47
N VAL A 93 -6.99 -14.70 14.76
CA VAL A 93 -5.60 -14.84 15.22
C VAL A 93 -5.46 -15.97 16.23
N ALA A 94 -4.27 -16.54 16.33
CA ALA A 94 -3.91 -17.50 17.36
C ALA A 94 -2.56 -17.13 18.02
N GLN A 95 -2.33 -17.70 19.19
CA GLN A 95 -1.00 -17.66 19.80
C GLN A 95 -0.13 -18.77 19.21
N GLN A 96 1.05 -18.41 18.68
CA GLN A 96 2.04 -19.36 18.18
C GLN A 96 3.40 -19.08 18.82
N GLY A 97 3.80 -19.93 19.77
CA GLY A 97 5.04 -19.71 20.52
C GLY A 97 5.01 -18.39 21.28
N GLY A 98 5.95 -17.50 20.96
CA GLY A 98 6.02 -16.15 21.51
C GLY A 98 5.12 -15.12 20.81
N CYS A 99 4.59 -15.45 19.63
CA CYS A 99 3.72 -14.56 18.88
C CYS A 99 2.28 -14.61 19.42
N GLY A 100 1.73 -13.46 19.81
CA GLY A 100 0.36 -13.34 20.31
C GLY A 100 -0.71 -13.19 19.22
N HIS A 101 -0.30 -12.95 17.98
CA HIS A 101 -1.19 -12.65 16.85
C HIS A 101 -0.74 -13.32 15.55
N ASP A 102 -0.52 -14.63 15.56
CA ASP A 102 -0.36 -15.39 14.32
C ASP A 102 -1.68 -15.29 13.51
N VAL A 103 -1.64 -14.61 12.37
CA VAL A 103 -2.85 -14.28 11.60
C VAL A 103 -3.25 -15.49 10.77
N LEU A 104 -4.43 -16.03 11.05
CA LEU A 104 -4.95 -17.25 10.43
C LEU A 104 -5.94 -16.97 9.29
N ALA A 105 -6.68 -15.86 9.39
CA ALA A 105 -7.72 -15.48 8.43
C ALA A 105 -8.00 -13.98 8.57
N GLY A 106 -8.67 -13.39 7.59
CA GLY A 106 -9.10 -11.99 7.67
C GLY A 106 -9.60 -11.43 6.35
N GLU A 107 -9.91 -10.15 6.38
CA GLU A 107 -10.28 -9.37 5.21
C GLU A 107 -9.29 -8.20 5.04
N TRP A 108 -8.89 -7.93 3.80
CA TRP A 108 -8.02 -6.81 3.44
C TRP A 108 -8.62 -6.08 2.24
N LEU A 109 -8.54 -4.75 2.24
CA LEU A 109 -8.79 -3.97 1.04
C LEU A 109 -7.45 -3.67 0.37
N ASP A 110 -7.18 -4.33 -0.75
CA ASP A 110 -5.91 -4.18 -1.48
C ASP A 110 -5.77 -2.73 -1.97
N PRO A 111 -4.77 -1.96 -1.48
CA PRO A 111 -4.63 -0.57 -1.88
C PRO A 111 -4.30 -0.41 -3.36
N TYR A 112 -3.63 -1.40 -3.97
CA TYR A 112 -3.14 -1.31 -5.34
C TYR A 112 -4.25 -1.45 -6.38
N THR A 113 -5.20 -2.36 -6.16
CA THR A 113 -6.32 -2.59 -7.08
C THR A 113 -7.67 -2.10 -6.57
N GLY A 114 -7.81 -1.85 -5.26
CA GLY A 114 -9.08 -1.52 -4.62
C GLY A 114 -10.03 -2.72 -4.48
N ARG A 115 -9.51 -3.95 -4.59
CA ARG A 115 -10.28 -5.18 -4.43
C ARG A 115 -10.25 -5.65 -2.98
N ASP A 116 -11.36 -6.21 -2.54
CA ASP A 116 -11.42 -6.94 -1.27
C ASP A 116 -10.76 -8.31 -1.43
N LEU A 117 -9.96 -8.69 -0.43
CA LEU A 117 -9.35 -9.99 -0.24
C LEU A 117 -9.91 -10.59 1.05
N ALA A 118 -10.76 -11.60 0.94
CA ALA A 118 -11.28 -12.33 2.09
C ALA A 118 -10.67 -13.73 2.09
N LEU A 119 -9.88 -14.06 3.11
CA LEU A 119 -9.15 -15.33 3.21
C LEU A 119 -9.48 -16.02 4.53
N ASP A 120 -9.86 -17.28 4.43
CA ASP A 120 -10.38 -18.10 5.53
C ASP A 120 -9.29 -18.94 6.20
N ASP A 121 -8.18 -19.21 5.48
CA ASP A 121 -7.08 -20.01 6.00
C ASP A 121 -5.74 -19.62 5.36
N LEU A 122 -4.95 -18.81 6.07
CA LEU A 122 -3.59 -18.41 5.69
C LEU A 122 -2.55 -19.49 5.96
N LYS A 123 -2.93 -20.65 6.51
CA LYS A 123 -2.07 -21.84 6.53
C LYS A 123 -2.18 -22.63 5.21
N ASP A 124 -3.23 -22.41 4.42
CA ASP A 124 -3.27 -22.85 3.03
C ASP A 124 -2.31 -22.02 2.17
N PRO A 125 -1.34 -22.63 1.47
CA PRO A 125 -0.37 -21.88 0.66
C PRO A 125 -1.00 -21.08 -0.48
N GLY A 126 -2.12 -21.54 -1.05
CA GLY A 126 -2.81 -20.83 -2.14
C GLY A 126 -3.39 -19.51 -1.64
N GLN A 127 -4.10 -19.54 -0.52
CA GLN A 127 -4.63 -18.34 0.13
C GLN A 127 -3.51 -17.44 0.67
N ALA A 128 -2.49 -18.02 1.30
CA ALA A 128 -1.34 -17.26 1.77
C ALA A 128 -0.60 -16.52 0.64
N GLN A 129 -0.68 -17.00 -0.60
CA GLN A 129 -0.14 -16.32 -1.78
C GLN A 129 -1.12 -15.33 -2.42
N ALA A 130 -2.41 -15.40 -2.11
CA ALA A 130 -3.39 -14.41 -2.55
C ALA A 130 -3.20 -13.06 -1.85
N VAL A 131 -2.70 -13.05 -0.59
CA VAL A 131 -2.24 -11.85 0.12
C VAL A 131 -0.73 -11.91 0.39
N GLN A 132 0.01 -10.99 -0.23
CA GLN A 132 1.45 -10.88 -0.06
C GLN A 132 1.83 -9.64 0.73
N ILE A 133 3.00 -9.70 1.38
CA ILE A 133 3.61 -8.49 1.95
C ILE A 133 4.56 -7.93 0.90
N ASP A 134 4.21 -6.76 0.35
CA ASP A 134 5.04 -6.03 -0.59
C ASP A 134 6.04 -5.14 0.16
N HIS A 135 7.24 -5.04 -0.41
CA HIS A 135 8.16 -3.94 -0.15
C HIS A 135 7.77 -2.80 -1.09
N VAL A 136 7.13 -1.75 -0.57
CA VAL A 136 6.65 -0.63 -1.39
C VAL A 136 7.76 -0.11 -2.30
N VAL A 137 8.96 0.07 -1.74
CA VAL A 137 10.22 0.16 -2.48
C VAL A 137 10.83 -1.25 -2.59
N PRO A 138 10.82 -1.92 -3.76
CA PRO A 138 11.31 -3.29 -3.91
C PRO A 138 12.77 -3.44 -3.45
N LEU A 139 13.14 -4.61 -2.91
CA LEU A 139 14.51 -4.87 -2.45
C LEU A 139 15.55 -4.69 -3.57
N ALA A 140 15.22 -5.08 -4.80
CA ALA A 140 16.09 -4.91 -5.96
C ALA A 140 16.17 -3.45 -6.42
N GLU A 141 15.10 -2.66 -6.26
CA GLU A 141 15.15 -1.21 -6.45
C GLU A 141 16.09 -0.60 -5.41
N ALA A 142 15.88 -0.90 -4.12
CA ALA A 142 16.69 -0.40 -3.02
C ALA A 142 18.17 -0.75 -3.23
N TRP A 143 18.47 -1.95 -3.73
CA TRP A 143 19.82 -2.37 -4.09
C TRP A 143 20.47 -1.43 -5.10
N ARG A 144 19.77 -1.11 -6.20
CA ARG A 144 20.24 -0.21 -7.26
C ARG A 144 20.35 1.24 -6.77
N SER A 145 19.49 1.67 -5.85
CA SER A 145 19.45 3.05 -5.34
C SER A 145 20.35 3.31 -4.12
N GLY A 146 21.05 2.28 -3.60
CA GLY A 146 22.14 2.47 -2.64
C GLY A 146 22.39 1.30 -1.68
N ALA A 147 21.44 0.39 -1.52
CA ALA A 147 21.52 -0.69 -0.52
C ALA A 147 22.62 -1.72 -0.82
N ALA A 148 23.11 -1.80 -2.06
CA ALA A 148 24.28 -2.62 -2.41
C ALA A 148 25.52 -2.27 -1.56
N GLY A 149 25.70 -0.99 -1.20
CA GLY A 149 26.81 -0.51 -0.39
C GLY A 149 26.59 -0.57 1.12
N TRP A 150 25.43 -1.04 1.59
CA TRP A 150 25.12 -1.12 3.01
C TRP A 150 25.73 -2.34 3.70
N SER A 151 25.88 -2.24 5.02
CA SER A 151 26.14 -3.42 5.86
C SER A 151 24.95 -4.39 5.81
N ALA A 152 25.22 -5.67 6.06
CA ALA A 152 24.18 -6.70 6.11
C ALA A 152 23.10 -6.38 7.16
N ALA A 153 23.49 -5.83 8.32
CA ALA A 153 22.55 -5.42 9.37
C ALA A 153 21.59 -4.33 8.88
N ARG A 154 22.10 -3.31 8.16
CA ARG A 154 21.25 -2.23 7.61
C ARG A 154 20.30 -2.74 6.53
N ARG A 155 20.75 -3.64 5.65
CA ARG A 155 19.87 -4.30 4.66
C ARG A 155 18.77 -5.11 5.35
N ARG A 156 19.11 -5.89 6.37
CA ARG A 156 18.13 -6.64 7.16
C ARG A 156 17.10 -5.72 7.82
N SER A 157 17.54 -4.61 8.40
CA SER A 157 16.61 -3.64 8.98
C SER A 157 15.66 -3.04 7.93
N PHE A 158 16.17 -2.64 6.76
CA PHE A 158 15.33 -2.13 5.67
C PHE A 158 14.29 -3.15 5.19
N ALA A 159 14.69 -4.40 4.97
CA ALA A 159 13.79 -5.45 4.50
C ALA A 159 12.67 -5.81 5.48
N ASN A 160 12.77 -5.37 6.74
CA ASN A 160 11.83 -5.66 7.80
C ASN A 160 11.28 -4.37 8.44
N ASP A 161 11.38 -3.23 7.75
CA ASP A 161 10.92 -1.94 8.25
C ASP A 161 9.44 -1.73 7.92
N LEU A 162 8.58 -1.81 8.94
CA LEU A 162 7.12 -1.77 8.83
C LEU A 162 6.55 -0.64 7.94
N PRO A 163 7.03 0.62 8.00
CA PRO A 163 6.52 1.70 7.16
C PRO A 163 6.64 1.46 5.65
N GLY A 164 7.62 0.63 5.23
CA GLY A 164 7.86 0.24 3.85
C GLY A 164 7.17 -1.06 3.42
N LEU A 165 6.44 -1.72 4.32
CA LEU A 165 5.73 -2.97 4.05
C LEU A 165 4.22 -2.75 3.90
N LEU A 166 3.55 -3.50 3.04
CA LEU A 166 2.09 -3.47 2.86
C LEU A 166 1.50 -4.85 2.55
N ALA A 167 0.36 -5.18 3.13
CA ALA A 167 -0.46 -6.32 2.68
C ALA A 167 -1.20 -5.96 1.39
N VAL A 168 -0.99 -6.72 0.32
CA VAL A 168 -1.51 -6.44 -1.03
C VAL A 168 -1.92 -7.71 -1.78
N ASP A 169 -2.67 -7.56 -2.86
CA ASP A 169 -3.02 -8.66 -3.76
C ASP A 169 -1.76 -9.29 -4.39
N GLY A 170 -1.63 -10.61 -4.22
CA GLY A 170 -0.45 -11.37 -4.64
C GLY A 170 -0.13 -11.29 -6.14
N PRO A 171 -1.09 -11.57 -7.05
CA PRO A 171 -0.87 -11.41 -8.49
C PRO A 171 -0.44 -9.99 -8.89
N THR A 172 -1.03 -8.97 -8.27
CA THR A 172 -0.66 -7.56 -8.52
C THR A 172 0.76 -7.26 -8.06
N ASN A 173 1.15 -7.76 -6.89
CA ASN A 173 2.51 -7.63 -6.38
C ASN A 173 3.54 -8.38 -7.26
N ALA A 174 3.20 -9.58 -7.71
CA ALA A 174 4.03 -10.33 -8.64
C ALA A 174 4.21 -9.60 -9.97
N ALA A 175 3.16 -8.93 -10.47
CA ALA A 175 3.22 -8.11 -11.67
C ALA A 175 4.06 -6.82 -11.48
N LYS A 176 4.03 -6.22 -10.29
CA LYS A 176 4.90 -5.09 -9.91
C LYS A 176 6.38 -5.47 -9.91
N SER A 177 6.72 -6.69 -9.48
CA SER A 177 8.11 -7.18 -9.44
C SER A 177 9.05 -6.18 -8.72
N ASP A 178 10.13 -5.76 -9.37
CA ASP A 178 11.12 -4.79 -8.92
C ASP A 178 11.02 -3.45 -9.65
N ASP A 179 9.86 -3.18 -10.25
CA ASP A 179 9.58 -1.92 -10.94
C ASP A 179 9.48 -0.76 -9.96
N ASP A 180 9.96 0.38 -10.43
CA ASP A 180 9.82 1.68 -9.76
C ASP A 180 8.55 2.41 -10.24
N PRO A 181 8.18 3.56 -9.64
CA PRO A 181 7.00 4.35 -10.02
C PRO A 181 6.93 4.75 -11.51
N ALA A 182 8.05 4.75 -12.23
CA ALA A 182 8.06 5.06 -13.65
C ALA A 182 7.66 3.87 -14.53
N ALA A 183 7.91 2.64 -14.06
CA ALA A 183 7.57 1.40 -14.77
C ALA A 183 6.23 0.80 -14.32
N TRP A 184 5.86 0.94 -13.04
CA TRP A 184 4.63 0.39 -12.48
C TRP A 184 3.90 1.38 -11.58
N ARG A 185 2.56 1.35 -11.59
CA ARG A 185 1.71 2.24 -10.77
C ARG A 185 0.44 1.52 -10.27
N PRO A 186 -0.04 1.83 -9.05
CA PRO A 186 -1.32 1.34 -8.57
C PRO A 186 -2.50 2.12 -9.19
N ARG A 187 -3.73 1.74 -8.84
CA ARG A 187 -4.95 2.48 -9.19
C ARG A 187 -4.82 3.97 -8.87
N ALA A 188 -5.42 4.81 -9.70
CA ALA A 188 -5.28 6.28 -9.60
C ALA A 188 -5.61 6.83 -8.20
N ALA A 189 -6.66 6.29 -7.55
CA ALA A 189 -7.09 6.69 -6.21
C ALA A 189 -6.02 6.46 -5.11
N TYR A 190 -5.08 5.54 -5.32
CA TYR A 190 -4.01 5.25 -4.36
C TYR A 190 -2.67 5.90 -4.70
N GLN A 191 -2.52 6.53 -5.87
CA GLN A 191 -1.23 7.04 -6.34
C GLN A 191 -0.63 8.11 -5.42
N CYS A 192 -1.44 9.02 -4.87
CA CYS A 192 -0.95 10.01 -3.90
C CYS A 192 -0.34 9.31 -2.67
N ALA A 193 -1.07 8.37 -2.05
CA ALA A 193 -0.61 7.63 -0.87
C ALA A 193 0.61 6.73 -1.18
N TYR A 194 0.65 6.13 -2.36
CA TYR A 194 1.79 5.34 -2.82
C TYR A 194 3.05 6.20 -2.97
N ALA A 195 2.94 7.36 -3.64
CA ALA A 195 4.07 8.26 -3.83
C ALA A 195 4.58 8.84 -2.50
N THR A 196 3.69 9.26 -1.60
CA THR A 196 4.10 9.76 -0.27
C THR A 196 4.80 8.66 0.54
N ARG A 197 4.31 7.41 0.49
CA ARG A 197 4.97 6.26 1.15
C ARG A 197 6.35 5.98 0.54
N TRP A 198 6.43 5.90 -0.78
CA TRP A 198 7.66 5.65 -1.51
C TRP A 198 8.75 6.68 -1.15
N ILE A 199 8.40 7.96 -1.19
CA ILE A 199 9.30 9.07 -0.84
C ILE A 199 9.71 9.00 0.63
N ALA A 200 8.77 8.70 1.54
CA ALA A 200 9.07 8.53 2.96
C ALA A 200 10.13 7.44 3.19
N VAL A 201 9.95 6.27 2.56
CA VAL A 201 10.87 5.14 2.66
C VAL A 201 12.23 5.51 2.09
N LYS A 202 12.29 6.04 0.87
CA LYS A 202 13.57 6.44 0.28
C LYS A 202 14.29 7.51 1.10
N SER A 203 13.56 8.46 1.68
CA SER A 203 14.12 9.51 2.53
C SER A 203 14.68 8.93 3.82
N ALA A 204 13.90 8.11 4.54
CA ALA A 204 14.31 7.47 5.79
C ALA A 204 15.57 6.62 5.62
N TRP A 205 15.72 5.98 4.47
CA TRP A 205 16.83 5.06 4.18
C TRP A 205 17.95 5.68 3.35
N SER A 206 17.84 6.96 2.95
CA SER A 206 18.80 7.67 2.10
C SER A 206 19.05 6.97 0.76
N LEU A 207 18.00 6.45 0.14
CA LEU A 207 18.04 5.84 -1.18
C LEU A 207 17.95 6.92 -2.26
N ALA A 208 18.72 6.76 -3.34
CA ALA A 208 18.72 7.68 -4.45
C ALA A 208 17.48 7.50 -5.36
N VAL A 209 17.16 8.51 -6.15
CA VAL A 209 16.12 8.47 -7.19
C VAL A 209 16.69 8.85 -8.56
N ASP A 210 16.12 8.26 -9.61
CA ASP A 210 16.46 8.61 -11.00
C ASP A 210 15.48 9.62 -11.61
N PRO A 211 15.84 10.31 -12.72
CA PRO A 211 14.99 11.35 -13.30
C PRO A 211 13.59 10.87 -13.73
N SER A 212 13.47 9.64 -14.23
CA SER A 212 12.17 9.11 -14.65
C SER A 212 11.30 8.73 -13.46
N GLU A 213 11.92 8.22 -12.40
CA GLU A 213 11.26 7.97 -11.12
C GLU A 213 10.76 9.27 -10.47
N VAL A 214 11.56 10.34 -10.48
CA VAL A 214 11.17 11.66 -9.96
C VAL A 214 9.95 12.19 -10.70
N ALA A 215 9.98 12.21 -12.03
CA ALA A 215 8.85 12.67 -12.84
C ALA A 215 7.58 11.84 -12.57
N ALA A 216 7.74 10.54 -12.31
CA ALA A 216 6.62 9.69 -11.99
C ALA A 216 6.01 9.99 -10.61
N LEU A 217 6.86 10.20 -9.61
CA LEU A 217 6.44 10.57 -8.25
C LEU A 217 5.76 11.94 -8.24
N GLU A 218 6.27 12.93 -8.99
CA GLU A 218 5.65 14.24 -9.14
C GLU A 218 4.24 14.14 -9.75
N ASP A 219 4.06 13.37 -10.82
CA ASP A 219 2.74 13.13 -11.42
C ASP A 219 1.76 12.48 -10.44
N MET A 220 2.22 11.50 -9.66
CA MET A 220 1.40 10.86 -8.63
C MET A 220 1.04 11.82 -7.48
N LEU A 221 1.98 12.66 -7.04
CA LEU A 221 1.73 13.69 -6.02
C LEU A 221 0.75 14.77 -6.51
N GLY A 222 0.68 15.02 -7.82
CA GLY A 222 -0.33 15.89 -8.43
C GLY A 222 -1.76 15.35 -8.37
N ARG A 223 -1.96 14.14 -7.83
CA ARG A 223 -3.27 13.51 -7.58
C ARG A 223 -3.68 13.55 -6.11
N CYS A 224 -2.87 14.18 -5.27
CA CYS A 224 -3.31 14.73 -4.00
C CYS A 224 -4.12 16.02 -4.28
#